data_AF-D3RZU0-F1
#
_entry.id   AF-D3RZU0-F1
#
_cell.length_a   1.000
_cell.length_b   1.000
_cell.length_c   1.000
_cell.angle_alpha   90.00
_cell.angle_beta   90.00
_cell.angle_gamma   90.00
#
_symmetry.space_group_name_H-M   'P 1'
#
loop_
_entity.id
_entity.type
_entity.pdbx_description
1 polymer ?
#
loop_
_entity_poly.entity_id
_entity_poly.type
_entity_poly.pdbx_seq_one_letter_code
_entity_poly.pdbx_strand_id
1 'polypeptide(L)'
;MTVLITPGHHEITDTLIMYGLVEALKMRDPFAEVIVVPSGDRYRILTNIDEGEIHYILEEFGKKSYITNLYLYETSQMNILPPVIRLHMLQRGNENRQQENIINSFKFLQELSGEISKLKKNNLIKKLIYIDENHKFLESRKELETLCGKRKKSGKFPSVVANLPIAPFGGTLQGVGSYYLCKLCVALAWIGLYYYSSRIVLSSKDSQQTFVHIFKPESESKGETILMLKNISQINLLRQSIFKNSNLNLHTSAVPLLLLCFGETSAAISTVNLKSIVYTFTNEKKGPTWRTAIRNIATYQVNSLIKFVEYSKIYSDKLLRLIDVLLRDRDSDGMLALSTLSQAIIYQDKDQLYSAFREIRRVLSKNKRENLLDQGIIKAAFESIA
;
A
#
# COMPACT_ATOMS: atom_id res chain seq x y z
N MET A 1 8.36 21.90 17.26
CA MET A 1 7.77 20.81 16.46
C MET A 1 8.10 19.49 17.13
N THR A 2 7.09 18.65 17.32
CA THR A 2 7.24 17.28 17.82
C THR A 2 7.71 16.37 16.68
N VAL A 3 8.59 15.41 16.99
CA VAL A 3 9.17 14.50 16.01
C VAL A 3 8.77 13.07 16.33
N LEU A 4 8.09 12.40 15.40
CA LEU A 4 7.79 10.98 15.47
C LEU A 4 8.69 10.23 14.49
N ILE A 5 9.14 9.03 14.85
CA ILE A 5 10.02 8.23 13.99
C ILE A 5 9.50 6.81 13.84
N THR A 6 9.33 6.36 12.60
CA THR A 6 8.92 4.98 12.33
C THR A 6 10.02 3.99 12.75
N PRO A 7 9.64 2.78 13.20
CA PRO A 7 10.52 1.88 13.95
C PRO A 7 11.67 1.24 13.14
N GLY A 8 11.62 1.30 11.82
CA GLY A 8 12.58 0.66 10.92
C GLY A 8 12.45 -0.85 10.89
N HIS A 9 11.23 -1.35 10.79
CA HIS A 9 10.95 -2.76 10.58
C HIS A 9 11.34 -3.24 9.19
N HIS A 10 10.86 -2.55 8.18
CA HIS A 10 11.11 -2.86 6.77
C HIS A 10 10.51 -1.73 5.94
N GLU A 11 11.14 -1.38 4.81
CA GLU A 11 10.71 -0.29 3.91
C GLU A 11 9.18 -0.23 3.73
N ILE A 12 8.56 -1.35 3.34
CA ILE A 12 7.10 -1.39 3.13
C ILE A 12 6.30 -1.23 4.42
N THR A 13 6.66 -1.91 5.50
CA THR A 13 5.91 -1.80 6.77
C THR A 13 6.02 -0.39 7.35
N ASP A 14 7.20 0.22 7.33
CA ASP A 14 7.40 1.58 7.79
C ASP A 14 6.67 2.60 6.92
N THR A 15 6.60 2.37 5.61
CA THR A 15 5.81 3.21 4.70
C THR A 15 4.33 3.16 5.09
N LEU A 16 3.80 1.99 5.43
CA LEU A 16 2.42 1.84 5.88
C LEU A 16 2.18 2.42 7.29
N ILE A 17 3.14 2.26 8.20
CA ILE A 17 3.09 2.89 9.53
C ILE A 17 3.07 4.41 9.38
N MET A 18 3.92 4.96 8.51
CA MET A 18 3.95 6.40 8.20
C MET A 18 2.58 6.87 7.71
N TYR A 19 1.97 6.16 6.76
CA TYR A 19 0.62 6.49 6.30
C TYR A 19 -0.41 6.46 7.43
N GLY A 20 -0.37 5.42 8.27
CA GLY A 20 -1.25 5.33 9.44
C GLY A 20 -1.06 6.48 10.43
N LEU A 21 0.17 6.94 10.64
CA LEU A 21 0.48 8.08 11.50
C LEU A 21 -0.03 9.39 10.91
N VAL A 22 0.25 9.66 9.64
CA VAL A 22 -0.23 10.87 8.97
C VAL A 22 -1.75 10.93 8.98
N GLU A 23 -2.43 9.82 8.66
CA GLU A 23 -3.89 9.72 8.72
C GLU A 23 -4.39 10.02 10.14
N ALA A 24 -3.74 9.47 11.16
CA ALA A 24 -4.16 9.65 12.54
C ALA A 24 -4.06 11.11 13.01
N LEU A 25 -2.93 11.75 12.72
CA LEU A 25 -2.70 13.15 13.07
C LEU A 25 -3.68 14.07 12.33
N LYS A 26 -3.80 13.89 11.01
CA LYS A 26 -4.63 14.74 10.15
C LYS A 26 -6.13 14.54 10.35
N MET A 27 -6.57 13.36 10.77
CA MET A 27 -7.97 13.13 11.10
C MET A 27 -8.36 13.83 12.42
N ARG A 28 -7.44 13.89 13.39
CA ARG A 28 -7.69 14.63 14.64
C ARG A 28 -7.68 16.13 14.39
N ASP A 29 -6.63 16.62 13.75
CA ASP A 29 -6.43 18.02 13.43
C ASP A 29 -6.08 18.15 11.94
N PRO A 30 -7.08 18.46 11.08
CA PRO A 30 -6.86 18.65 9.65
C PRO A 30 -5.85 19.74 9.31
N PHE A 31 -5.70 20.74 10.20
CA PHE A 31 -4.85 21.92 10.01
C PHE A 31 -3.45 21.74 10.60
N ALA A 32 -3.20 20.64 11.31
CA ALA A 32 -1.88 20.36 11.85
C ALA A 32 -0.82 20.35 10.74
N GLU A 33 0.26 21.08 10.92
CA GLU A 33 1.40 20.98 10.02
C GLU A 33 2.04 19.61 10.23
N VAL A 34 2.16 18.84 9.16
CA VAL A 34 2.79 17.51 9.16
C VAL A 34 3.78 17.48 8.01
N ILE A 35 5.04 17.17 8.30
CA ILE A 35 6.10 17.01 7.29
C ILE A 35 6.70 15.63 7.45
N VAL A 36 6.73 14.86 6.36
CA VAL A 36 7.30 13.52 6.31
C VAL A 36 8.67 13.60 5.63
N VAL A 37 9.71 13.19 6.35
CA VAL A 37 11.09 13.17 5.87
C VAL A 37 11.56 11.71 5.82
N PRO A 38 11.83 11.15 4.63
CA PRO A 38 12.38 9.79 4.52
C PRO A 38 13.80 9.73 5.07
N SER A 39 14.13 8.63 5.74
CA SER A 39 15.44 8.36 6.36
C SER A 39 15.77 6.87 6.21
N GLY A 40 16.27 6.49 5.03
CA GLY A 40 16.48 5.09 4.65
C GLY A 40 15.15 4.32 4.56
N ASP A 41 15.01 3.30 5.40
CA ASP A 41 13.77 2.51 5.55
C ASP A 41 12.78 3.10 6.57
N ARG A 42 13.15 4.22 7.21
CA ARG A 42 12.34 4.91 8.23
C ARG A 42 11.82 6.24 7.72
N TYR A 43 10.92 6.82 8.49
CA TYR A 43 10.43 8.18 8.30
C TYR A 43 10.53 8.97 9.60
N ARG A 44 10.94 10.24 9.50
CA ARG A 44 10.72 11.24 10.54
C ARG A 44 9.48 12.04 10.17
N ILE A 45 8.55 12.17 11.09
CA ILE A 45 7.30 12.89 10.91
C ILE A 45 7.33 14.07 11.88
N LEU A 46 7.51 15.26 11.32
CA LEU A 46 7.55 16.52 12.07
C LEU A 46 6.14 17.07 12.14
N THR A 47 5.69 17.50 13.33
CA THR A 47 4.38 18.13 13.48
C THR A 47 4.37 19.25 14.50
N ASN A 48 3.42 20.18 14.37
CA ASN A 48 3.15 21.22 15.37
C ASN A 48 2.23 20.73 16.51
N ILE A 49 1.67 19.51 16.43
CA ILE A 49 0.87 18.93 17.52
C ILE A 49 1.77 18.63 18.72
N ASP A 50 1.30 18.98 19.93
CA ASP A 50 2.00 18.71 21.18
C ASP A 50 2.12 17.19 21.46
N GLU A 51 3.23 16.78 22.07
CA GLU A 51 3.50 15.38 22.41
C GLU A 51 2.37 14.73 23.23
N GLY A 52 1.81 15.46 24.20
CA GLY A 52 0.70 14.97 25.02
C GLY A 52 -0.59 14.73 24.21
N GLU A 53 -0.84 15.59 23.23
CA GLU A 53 -1.97 15.43 22.31
C GLU A 53 -1.74 14.28 21.31
N ILE A 54 -0.53 14.11 20.78
CA ILE A 54 -0.19 12.95 19.94
C ILE A 54 -0.45 11.64 20.69
N HIS A 55 -0.06 11.56 21.97
CA HIS A 55 -0.37 10.38 22.78
C HIS A 55 -1.87 10.14 22.90
N TYR A 56 -2.67 11.19 23.10
CA TYR A 56 -4.12 11.09 23.15
C TYR A 56 -4.70 10.61 21.81
N ILE A 57 -4.19 11.14 20.69
CA ILE A 57 -4.58 10.73 19.33
C ILE A 57 -4.30 9.24 19.14
N LEU A 58 -3.08 8.79 19.40
CA LEU A 58 -2.70 7.39 19.20
C LEU A 58 -3.48 6.44 20.14
N GLU A 59 -3.83 6.91 21.35
CA GLU A 59 -4.71 6.18 22.27
C GLU A 59 -6.15 6.08 21.73
N GLU A 60 -6.74 7.20 21.28
CA GLU A 60 -8.08 7.24 20.66
C GLU A 60 -8.16 6.41 19.38
N PHE A 61 -7.13 6.48 18.53
CA PHE A 61 -6.98 5.64 17.34
C PHE A 61 -6.85 4.16 17.72
N GLY A 62 -6.20 3.88 18.84
CA GLY A 62 -6.18 2.56 19.45
C GLY A 62 -7.53 2.12 20.03
N LYS A 63 -8.52 3.00 20.24
CA LYS A 63 -9.82 2.59 20.80
C LYS A 63 -10.61 1.75 19.80
N LYS A 64 -11.34 0.78 20.36
CA LYS A 64 -12.16 -0.23 19.67
C LYS A 64 -13.04 0.36 18.56
N SER A 65 -13.63 1.54 18.75
CA SER A 65 -14.64 2.10 17.83
C SER A 65 -14.11 2.38 16.44
N TYR A 66 -12.89 2.89 16.26
CA TYR A 66 -12.41 3.28 14.92
C TYR A 66 -12.14 2.06 14.03
N ILE A 67 -11.35 1.11 14.53
CA ILE A 67 -11.05 -0.13 13.80
C ILE A 67 -12.30 -1.03 13.69
N THR A 68 -13.17 -1.04 14.70
CA THR A 68 -14.45 -1.77 14.63
C THR A 68 -15.41 -1.10 13.66
N ASN A 69 -15.44 0.23 13.54
CA ASN A 69 -16.26 0.93 12.55
C ASN A 69 -15.73 0.74 11.13
N LEU A 70 -14.40 0.72 10.95
CA LEU A 70 -13.77 0.30 9.69
C LEU A 70 -14.20 -1.12 9.30
N TYR A 71 -14.12 -2.06 10.25
CA TYR A 71 -14.56 -3.44 10.04
C TYR A 71 -16.07 -3.56 9.81
N LEU A 72 -16.88 -2.85 10.58
CA LEU A 72 -18.35 -2.88 10.48
C LEU A 72 -18.84 -2.23 9.19
N TYR A 73 -18.24 -1.10 8.80
CA TYR A 73 -18.44 -0.45 7.51
C TYR A 73 -18.14 -1.44 6.38
N GLU A 74 -17.03 -2.17 6.45
CA GLU A 74 -16.74 -3.24 5.49
C GLU A 74 -17.74 -4.39 5.55
N THR A 75 -18.12 -4.91 6.71
CA THR A 75 -19.15 -5.98 6.82
C THR A 75 -20.52 -5.54 6.34
N SER A 76 -20.83 -4.24 6.37
CA SER A 76 -22.05 -3.68 5.78
C SER A 76 -21.94 -3.48 4.26
N GLN A 77 -20.71 -3.24 3.75
CA GLN A 77 -20.37 -3.18 2.32
C GLN A 77 -19.95 -4.56 1.75
N MET A 78 -20.03 -5.64 2.54
CA MET A 78 -19.43 -6.96 2.24
C MET A 78 -20.12 -7.76 1.13
N ASN A 79 -21.17 -7.22 0.50
CA ASN A 79 -21.65 -7.72 -0.79
C ASN A 79 -20.79 -7.23 -1.98
N ILE A 80 -19.84 -6.31 -1.74
CA ILE A 80 -19.01 -5.66 -2.76
C ILE A 80 -17.52 -6.04 -2.62
N LEU A 81 -17.12 -6.64 -1.50
CA LEU A 81 -15.78 -7.21 -1.34
C LEU A 81 -15.59 -8.36 -2.34
N PRO A 82 -14.60 -8.30 -3.25
CA PRO A 82 -14.23 -9.43 -4.09
C PRO A 82 -14.09 -10.71 -3.23
N PRO A 83 -14.64 -11.86 -3.65
CA PRO A 83 -14.47 -13.16 -3.00
C PRO A 83 -13.02 -13.49 -2.64
N VAL A 84 -12.09 -12.84 -3.33
CA VAL A 84 -10.65 -12.74 -3.15
C VAL A 84 -10.20 -12.40 -1.72
N ILE A 85 -10.73 -11.35 -1.09
CA ILE A 85 -10.30 -10.99 0.28
C ILE A 85 -10.89 -12.00 1.27
N ARG A 86 -12.13 -12.46 1.05
CA ARG A 86 -12.69 -13.62 1.77
C ARG A 86 -11.76 -14.83 1.64
N LEU A 87 -11.36 -15.23 0.44
CA LEU A 87 -10.54 -16.42 0.20
C LEU A 87 -9.09 -16.28 0.69
N HIS A 88 -8.49 -15.09 0.60
CA HIS A 88 -7.16 -14.81 1.13
C HIS A 88 -7.14 -14.72 2.67
N MET A 89 -8.22 -14.22 3.28
CA MET A 89 -8.35 -14.18 4.73
C MET A 89 -8.57 -15.58 5.31
N LEU A 90 -9.30 -16.46 4.63
CA LEU A 90 -9.82 -17.70 5.20
C LEU A 90 -8.87 -18.91 5.22
N GLN A 91 -7.64 -18.85 4.67
CA GLN A 91 -6.95 -20.10 4.26
C GLN A 91 -5.58 -20.41 4.85
N ARG A 92 -5.19 -19.75 5.95
CA ARG A 92 -4.20 -20.33 6.89
C ARG A 92 -4.92 -20.83 8.13
N GLY A 93 -5.48 -22.04 8.04
CA GLY A 93 -5.86 -22.93 9.15
C GLY A 93 -6.44 -22.27 10.42
N ASN A 94 -7.75 -22.47 10.63
CA ASN A 94 -8.61 -21.94 11.69
C ASN A 94 -9.01 -20.47 11.51
N GLU A 95 -10.21 -20.26 10.94
CA GLU A 95 -10.99 -19.03 11.08
C GLU A 95 -11.00 -18.53 12.54
N ASN A 96 -11.09 -19.46 13.50
CA ASN A 96 -11.03 -19.18 14.94
C ASN A 96 -9.70 -18.55 15.39
N ARG A 97 -8.54 -18.92 14.81
CA ARG A 97 -7.22 -18.37 15.21
C ARG A 97 -6.94 -16.99 14.63
N GLN A 98 -7.53 -16.66 13.47
CA GLN A 98 -7.38 -15.36 12.83
C GLN A 98 -8.39 -14.35 13.36
N GLN A 99 -9.64 -14.78 13.56
CA GLN A 99 -10.58 -14.05 14.40
C GLN A 99 -9.97 -13.88 15.78
N GLU A 100 -9.34 -14.88 16.39
CA GLU A 100 -8.57 -14.68 17.63
C GLU A 100 -7.42 -13.70 17.45
N ASN A 101 -6.59 -13.70 16.40
CA ASN A 101 -5.49 -12.73 16.30
C ASN A 101 -5.98 -11.28 16.14
N ILE A 102 -7.06 -11.09 15.38
CA ILE A 102 -7.72 -9.81 15.20
C ILE A 102 -8.45 -9.42 16.50
N ILE A 103 -9.24 -10.31 17.08
CA ILE A 103 -9.93 -10.17 18.39
C ILE A 103 -8.92 -10.00 19.52
N ASN A 104 -7.72 -10.59 19.47
CA ASN A 104 -6.65 -10.44 20.45
C ASN A 104 -5.90 -9.14 20.24
N SER A 105 -5.78 -8.66 18.99
CA SER A 105 -5.35 -7.29 18.70
C SER A 105 -6.40 -6.29 19.24
N PHE A 106 -7.70 -6.56 19.07
CA PHE A 106 -8.81 -5.76 19.59
C PHE A 106 -8.96 -5.81 21.13
N LYS A 107 -8.86 -6.99 21.75
CA LYS A 107 -8.87 -7.21 23.20
C LYS A 107 -7.66 -6.53 23.81
N PHE A 108 -6.51 -6.56 23.14
CA PHE A 108 -5.37 -5.81 23.58
C PHE A 108 -5.52 -4.31 23.44
N LEU A 109 -6.08 -3.81 22.34
CA LEU A 109 -6.33 -2.39 22.20
C LEU A 109 -7.27 -1.89 23.33
N GLN A 110 -8.21 -2.74 23.77
CA GLN A 110 -8.97 -2.53 25.00
C GLN A 110 -8.08 -2.58 26.26
N GLU A 111 -7.20 -3.58 26.41
CA GLU A 111 -6.26 -3.68 27.54
C GLU A 111 -5.28 -2.49 27.59
N LEU A 112 -4.75 -2.04 26.46
CA LEU A 112 -3.85 -0.90 26.30
C LEU A 112 -4.57 0.40 26.63
N SER A 113 -5.80 0.59 26.15
CA SER A 113 -6.63 1.74 26.55
C SER A 113 -6.89 1.73 28.06
N GLY A 114 -7.11 0.55 28.66
CA GLY A 114 -7.29 0.37 30.09
C GLY A 114 -6.02 0.59 30.90
N GLU A 115 -4.85 0.19 30.39
CA GLU A 115 -3.55 0.44 31.00
C GLU A 115 -3.14 1.91 30.88
N ILE A 116 -3.37 2.55 29.74
CA ILE A 116 -3.13 3.99 29.54
C ILE A 116 -4.07 4.81 30.44
N SER A 117 -5.34 4.42 30.59
CA SER A 117 -6.27 5.03 31.56
C SER A 117 -5.75 4.94 33.00
N LYS A 118 -5.11 3.81 33.36
CA LYS A 118 -4.46 3.62 34.67
C LYS A 118 -3.16 4.41 34.80
N LEU A 119 -2.44 4.63 33.71
CA LEU A 119 -1.17 5.38 33.70
C LEU A 119 -1.35 6.90 33.60
N LYS A 120 -2.48 7.36 33.04
CA LYS A 120 -3.00 8.73 33.17
C LYS A 120 -3.18 9.13 34.63
N LYS A 121 -3.67 8.21 35.47
CA LYS A 121 -3.75 8.42 36.93
C LYS A 121 -2.39 8.52 37.62
N ASN A 122 -1.30 8.07 36.99
CA ASN A 122 0.02 7.95 37.61
C ASN A 122 1.11 8.82 36.94
N ASN A 123 0.78 9.75 36.03
CA ASN A 123 1.76 10.58 35.29
C ASN A 123 2.86 9.79 34.55
N LEU A 124 2.63 8.52 34.23
CA LEU A 124 3.63 7.60 33.63
C LEU A 124 3.46 7.40 32.11
N ILE A 125 2.62 8.21 31.46
CA ILE A 125 2.25 8.07 30.03
C ILE A 125 3.47 8.13 29.10
N LYS A 126 4.52 8.87 29.48
CA LYS A 126 5.78 9.00 28.72
C LYS A 126 6.48 7.67 28.39
N LYS A 127 6.10 6.55 29.01
CA LYS A 127 6.76 5.24 28.84
C LYS A 127 6.10 4.26 27.87
N LEU A 128 4.93 4.54 27.30
CA LEU A 128 4.15 3.50 26.59
C LEU A 128 4.07 3.63 25.07
N ILE A 129 4.36 4.80 24.51
CA ILE A 129 4.23 5.05 23.08
C ILE A 129 5.54 5.68 22.61
N TYR A 130 6.59 4.86 22.57
CA TYR A 130 7.83 5.24 21.92
C TYR A 130 7.57 5.16 20.42
N ILE A 131 7.23 6.24 19.72
CA ILE A 131 7.51 6.35 18.28
C ILE A 131 8.57 7.44 18.19
N ASP A 132 9.72 7.15 18.79
CA ASP A 132 10.86 8.05 18.95
C ASP A 132 12.13 7.40 18.37
N GLU A 133 13.27 8.09 18.46
CA GLU A 133 14.57 7.58 18.00
C GLU A 133 14.97 6.23 18.63
N ASN A 134 14.35 5.86 19.75
CA ASN A 134 14.63 4.63 20.50
C ASN A 134 13.70 3.47 20.13
N HIS A 135 12.61 3.69 19.37
CA HIS A 135 11.84 2.59 18.80
C HIS A 135 12.68 1.92 17.71
N LYS A 136 13.28 0.78 18.05
CA LYS A 136 14.18 0.04 17.18
C LYS A 136 13.53 -1.21 16.60
N PHE A 137 14.10 -1.67 15.48
CA PHE A 137 13.94 -3.01 14.96
C PHE A 137 14.29 -4.05 16.05
N LEU A 138 13.48 -5.10 16.16
CA LEU A 138 13.65 -6.12 17.19
C LEU A 138 13.81 -7.47 16.50
N GLU A 139 15.04 -7.95 16.46
CA GLU A 139 15.41 -9.25 15.87
C GLU A 139 15.04 -10.40 16.82
N SER A 140 15.02 -10.15 18.13
CA SER A 140 14.69 -11.16 19.14
C SER A 140 13.47 -10.81 20.00
N ARG A 141 12.76 -11.86 20.43
CA ARG A 141 11.62 -11.75 21.36
C ARG A 141 12.01 -11.15 22.71
N LYS A 142 13.26 -11.32 23.17
CA LYS A 142 13.77 -10.83 24.45
C LYS A 142 14.01 -9.30 24.45
N GLU A 143 14.38 -8.73 23.32
CA GLU A 143 14.56 -7.27 23.16
C GLU A 143 13.21 -6.54 23.14
N LEU A 144 12.17 -7.21 22.62
CA LEU A 144 10.80 -6.69 22.62
C LEU A 144 10.22 -6.56 24.03
N GLU A 145 10.55 -7.49 24.92
CA GLU A 145 10.14 -7.48 26.34
C GLU A 145 10.85 -6.37 27.16
N THR A 146 11.94 -5.80 26.66
CA THR A 146 12.71 -4.76 27.36
C THR A 146 12.39 -3.34 26.91
N LEU A 147 12.06 -3.12 25.63
CA LEU A 147 11.81 -1.79 25.05
C LEU A 147 10.31 -1.40 24.99
N CYS A 148 9.40 -2.36 24.81
CA CYS A 148 7.94 -2.11 24.83
C CYS A 148 7.30 -2.28 26.23
N GLY A 149 8.10 -2.20 27.30
CA GLY A 149 7.65 -2.28 28.70
C GLY A 149 7.97 -3.62 29.38
N LYS A 150 8.72 -3.57 30.48
CA LYS A 150 9.02 -4.74 31.32
C LYS A 150 7.73 -5.27 31.99
N ARG A 151 7.53 -6.58 31.87
CA ARG A 151 6.46 -7.40 32.48
C ARG A 151 6.27 -7.15 33.99
N LYS A 152 5.00 -7.11 34.43
CA LYS A 152 4.57 -7.77 35.69
C LYS A 152 4.33 -9.26 35.38
N LYS A 153 4.76 -10.14 36.27
CA LYS A 153 5.02 -11.59 36.13
C LYS A 153 3.91 -12.51 35.55
N SER A 154 2.76 -12.06 35.04
CA SER A 154 1.65 -12.97 34.70
C SER A 154 0.97 -12.83 33.33
N GLY A 155 1.34 -11.88 32.46
CA GLY A 155 0.72 -11.75 31.13
C GLY A 155 1.71 -12.00 29.99
N LYS A 156 1.46 -12.95 29.08
CA LYS A 156 2.20 -13.03 27.80
C LYS A 156 1.80 -11.82 26.96
N PHE A 157 2.72 -10.90 26.62
CA PHE A 157 2.48 -9.98 25.50
C PHE A 157 2.44 -10.84 24.22
N PRO A 158 1.35 -10.82 23.43
CA PRO A 158 1.32 -11.49 22.15
C PRO A 158 2.02 -10.56 21.15
N SER A 159 3.32 -10.75 20.99
CA SER A 159 4.07 -10.26 19.84
C SER A 159 3.54 -10.97 18.59
N VAL A 160 3.16 -10.21 17.54
CA VAL A 160 2.72 -10.81 16.28
C VAL A 160 3.97 -11.11 15.46
N VAL A 161 4.16 -12.39 15.09
CA VAL A 161 5.19 -12.81 14.14
C VAL A 161 4.71 -12.45 12.75
N ALA A 162 5.38 -11.50 12.10
CA ALA A 162 5.14 -11.17 10.71
C ALA A 162 6.10 -11.95 9.81
N ASN A 163 5.58 -12.58 8.77
CA ASN A 163 6.37 -13.07 7.64
C ASN A 163 6.07 -12.08 6.50
N LEU A 164 7.03 -11.20 6.17
CA LEU A 164 7.03 -10.06 5.21
C LEU A 164 5.82 -9.13 5.00
N PRO A 165 6.03 -7.90 4.50
CA PRO A 165 5.79 -6.71 5.27
C PRO A 165 4.55 -5.99 4.76
N ILE A 166 3.50 -6.70 4.33
CA ILE A 166 2.28 -6.01 3.88
C ILE A 166 0.94 -6.64 4.24
N ALA A 167 0.92 -7.77 4.94
CA ALA A 167 -0.34 -8.28 5.42
C ALA A 167 -0.15 -8.80 6.84
N PRO A 168 -0.87 -8.27 7.83
CA PRO A 168 -0.99 -8.88 9.17
C PRO A 168 -1.61 -10.30 9.13
N PHE A 169 -1.89 -10.80 7.93
CA PHE A 169 -2.47 -12.10 7.61
C PHE A 169 -1.47 -13.10 7.05
N GLY A 170 -0.23 -12.66 6.79
CA GLY A 170 0.89 -13.52 6.45
C GLY A 170 1.19 -13.65 4.96
N GLY A 171 2.45 -13.95 4.69
CA GLY A 171 3.00 -14.37 3.40
C GLY A 171 4.50 -14.54 3.58
N THR A 172 5.04 -15.75 3.47
CA THR A 172 6.49 -15.93 3.61
C THR A 172 7.15 -15.46 2.32
N LEU A 173 7.85 -14.31 2.34
CA LEU A 173 8.84 -14.05 1.30
C LEU A 173 10.03 -14.98 1.55
N GLN A 174 10.43 -15.75 0.55
CA GLN A 174 11.64 -16.56 0.66
C GLN A 174 12.86 -15.65 0.86
N GLY A 175 13.74 -16.01 1.81
CA GLY A 175 14.99 -15.30 2.05
C GLY A 175 14.93 -14.13 3.04
N VAL A 176 13.75 -13.74 3.53
CA VAL A 176 13.66 -12.74 4.59
C VAL A 176 12.98 -13.34 5.81
N GLY A 177 13.67 -13.25 6.95
CA GLY A 177 13.24 -13.82 8.22
C GLY A 177 11.92 -13.22 8.73
N SER A 178 11.31 -13.91 9.68
CA SER A 178 10.19 -13.35 10.43
C SER A 178 10.68 -12.24 11.37
N TYR A 179 9.91 -11.17 11.52
CA TYR A 179 10.19 -10.12 12.50
C TYR A 179 8.97 -9.86 13.38
N TYR A 180 9.20 -9.27 14.55
CA TYR A 180 8.16 -9.00 15.52
C TYR A 180 7.67 -7.56 15.42
N LEU A 181 6.35 -7.40 15.35
CA LEU A 181 5.71 -6.10 15.38
C LEU A 181 5.04 -5.86 16.72
N CYS A 182 5.20 -4.64 17.24
CA CYS A 182 4.34 -4.15 18.31
C CYS A 182 2.94 -3.87 17.74
N LYS A 183 1.92 -3.85 18.59
CA LYS A 183 0.53 -3.80 18.13
C LYS A 183 0.11 -2.44 17.57
N LEU A 184 0.74 -1.36 18.04
CA LEU A 184 0.56 -0.04 17.44
C LEU A 184 1.11 -0.02 16.01
N CYS A 185 2.31 -0.57 15.79
CA CYS A 185 2.87 -0.73 14.44
C CYS A 185 1.95 -1.56 13.54
N VAL A 186 1.37 -2.65 14.05
CA VAL A 186 0.37 -3.46 13.31
C VAL A 186 -0.85 -2.62 12.95
N ALA A 187 -1.42 -1.87 13.90
CA ALA A 187 -2.61 -1.05 13.67
C ALA A 187 -2.36 0.09 12.68
N LEU A 188 -1.23 0.79 12.78
CA LEU A 188 -0.85 1.87 11.87
C LEU A 188 -0.55 1.33 10.46
N ALA A 189 0.21 0.23 10.36
CA ALA A 189 0.47 -0.42 9.08
C ALA A 189 -0.84 -0.88 8.41
N TRP A 190 -1.80 -1.30 9.21
CA TRP A 190 -3.13 -1.66 8.75
C TRP A 190 -3.91 -0.51 8.14
N ILE A 191 -3.93 0.63 8.84
CA ILE A 191 -4.57 1.85 8.35
C ILE A 191 -3.90 2.30 7.06
N GLY A 192 -2.57 2.30 7.03
CA GLY A 192 -1.80 2.57 5.81
C GLY A 192 -2.18 1.63 4.68
N LEU A 193 -2.27 0.33 4.95
CA LEU A 193 -2.62 -0.66 3.93
C LEU A 193 -4.03 -0.44 3.41
N TYR A 194 -4.95 -0.12 4.30
CA TYR A 194 -6.35 0.08 3.98
C TYR A 194 -6.56 1.32 3.09
N TYR A 195 -5.98 2.45 3.49
CA TYR A 195 -6.24 3.71 2.81
C TYR A 195 -5.26 4.01 1.68
N TYR A 196 -4.04 3.48 1.70
CA TYR A 196 -2.94 3.88 0.81
C TYR A 196 -2.39 2.76 -0.07
N SER A 197 -3.02 1.59 -0.09
CA SER A 197 -2.72 0.54 -1.08
C SER A 197 -3.79 0.44 -2.16
N SER A 198 -3.36 0.30 -3.41
CA SER A 198 -4.24 -0.04 -4.54
C SER A 198 -4.14 -1.53 -4.84
N ARG A 199 -5.23 -2.15 -5.31
CA ARG A 199 -5.27 -3.59 -5.61
C ARG A 199 -5.77 -3.84 -7.02
N ILE A 200 -5.04 -4.67 -7.77
CA ILE A 200 -5.46 -5.18 -9.06
C ILE A 200 -5.56 -6.69 -8.96
N VAL A 201 -6.75 -7.24 -9.22
CA VAL A 201 -6.97 -8.68 -9.20
C VAL A 201 -7.20 -9.17 -10.62
N LEU A 202 -6.35 -10.11 -11.04
CA LEU A 202 -6.48 -10.86 -12.28
C LEU A 202 -6.90 -12.28 -11.92
N SER A 203 -8.06 -12.72 -12.40
CA SER A 203 -8.60 -14.04 -12.11
C SER A 203 -8.79 -14.84 -13.39
N SER A 204 -8.20 -16.02 -13.44
CA SER A 204 -8.50 -17.07 -14.43
C SER A 204 -9.41 -18.14 -13.80
N LYS A 205 -9.74 -19.20 -14.54
CA LYS A 205 -10.54 -20.33 -14.00
C LYS A 205 -9.85 -21.03 -12.82
N ASP A 206 -8.52 -21.16 -12.88
CA ASP A 206 -7.74 -22.02 -11.96
C ASP A 206 -6.66 -21.26 -11.17
N SER A 207 -6.40 -20.00 -11.52
CA SER A 207 -5.41 -19.15 -10.86
C SER A 207 -5.96 -17.77 -10.58
N GLN A 208 -5.46 -17.17 -9.51
CA GLN A 208 -5.71 -15.77 -9.23
C GLN A 208 -4.41 -15.08 -8.87
N GLN A 209 -4.16 -13.95 -9.52
CA GLN A 209 -3.01 -13.10 -9.26
C GLN A 209 -3.51 -11.76 -8.72
N THR A 210 -3.06 -11.39 -7.54
CA THR A 210 -3.38 -10.11 -6.91
C THR A 210 -2.12 -9.27 -6.85
N PHE A 211 -2.12 -8.15 -7.56
CA PHE A 211 -1.11 -7.11 -7.40
C PHE A 211 -1.60 -6.16 -6.33
N VAL A 212 -0.69 -5.81 -5.42
CA VAL A 212 -0.94 -4.72 -4.51
C VAL A 212 0.20 -3.73 -4.64
N HIS A 213 -0.20 -2.47 -4.65
CA HIS A 213 0.66 -1.35 -5.00
C HIS A 213 0.61 -0.31 -3.88
N ILE A 214 1.76 0.21 -3.51
CA ILE A 214 1.94 1.30 -2.54
C ILE A 214 2.88 2.32 -3.14
N PHE A 215 2.54 3.62 -3.07
CA PHE A 215 3.53 4.67 -3.31
C PHE A 215 4.36 4.91 -2.05
N LYS A 216 5.64 5.18 -2.21
CA LYS A 216 6.58 5.52 -1.17
C LYS A 216 7.15 6.91 -1.49
N PRO A 217 7.01 7.91 -0.60
CA PRO A 217 7.74 9.17 -0.74
C PRO A 217 9.23 8.96 -0.50
N GLU A 218 10.05 9.48 -1.42
CA GLU A 218 11.52 9.46 -1.36
C GLU A 218 12.13 10.84 -1.12
N SER A 219 11.32 11.88 -1.15
CA SER A 219 11.70 13.23 -0.75
C SER A 219 10.85 13.71 0.42
N GLU A 220 11.30 14.79 1.07
CA GLU A 220 10.47 15.52 2.02
C GLU A 220 9.11 15.85 1.39
N SER A 221 8.04 15.58 2.14
CA SER A 221 6.66 15.67 1.66
C SER A 221 5.77 16.23 2.74
N LYS A 222 4.86 17.14 2.36
CA LYS A 222 3.83 17.64 3.27
C LYS A 222 2.75 16.59 3.51
N GLY A 223 2.15 16.59 4.70
CA GLY A 223 1.10 15.67 5.08
C GLY A 223 -0.11 15.71 4.14
N GLU A 224 -0.45 16.89 3.59
CA GLU A 224 -1.50 17.03 2.59
C GLU A 224 -1.18 16.22 1.33
N THR A 225 0.06 16.30 0.82
CA THR A 225 0.49 15.53 -0.34
C THR A 225 0.44 14.03 -0.08
N ILE A 226 0.81 13.61 1.14
CA ILE A 226 0.66 12.23 1.59
C ILE A 226 -0.82 11.82 1.55
N LEU A 227 -1.73 12.61 2.14
CA LEU A 227 -3.18 12.34 2.11
C LEU A 227 -3.72 12.24 0.69
N MET A 228 -3.20 13.01 -0.27
CA MET A 228 -3.65 12.95 -1.68
C MET A 228 -3.36 11.59 -2.33
N LEU A 229 -2.35 10.85 -1.87
CA LEU A 229 -2.07 9.49 -2.35
C LEU A 229 -3.22 8.52 -2.06
N LYS A 230 -4.03 8.81 -1.02
CA LYS A 230 -5.27 8.09 -0.69
C LYS A 230 -6.24 8.03 -1.88
N ASN A 231 -6.28 9.07 -2.72
CA ASN A 231 -7.20 9.13 -3.86
C ASN A 231 -6.79 8.12 -4.95
N ILE A 232 -5.51 7.80 -5.07
CA ILE A 232 -5.01 6.84 -6.07
C ILE A 232 -5.19 5.39 -5.58
N SER A 233 -5.07 5.18 -4.27
CA SER A 233 -5.39 3.89 -3.63
C SER A 233 -6.87 3.59 -3.55
N GLN A 234 -7.73 4.61 -3.45
CA GLN A 234 -9.19 4.45 -3.50
C GLN A 234 -9.75 4.02 -4.86
N ILE A 235 -8.91 3.89 -5.89
CA ILE A 235 -9.23 3.14 -7.13
C ILE A 235 -9.23 1.63 -6.81
N ASN A 236 -9.98 1.25 -5.78
CA ASN A 236 -9.99 -0.07 -5.15
C ASN A 236 -10.68 -1.14 -6.01
N LEU A 237 -11.28 -0.75 -7.13
CA LEU A 237 -11.95 -1.65 -8.06
C LEU A 237 -11.74 -1.15 -9.49
N LEU A 238 -10.55 -1.37 -10.05
CA LEU A 238 -10.49 -1.62 -11.49
C LEU A 238 -11.35 -2.86 -11.73
N ARG A 239 -12.58 -2.61 -12.20
CA ARG A 239 -13.70 -3.55 -12.16
C ARG A 239 -13.25 -4.93 -12.61
N GLN A 240 -13.58 -5.95 -11.81
CA GLN A 240 -13.38 -7.37 -12.12
C GLN A 240 -13.84 -7.77 -13.53
N SER A 241 -14.74 -7.00 -14.15
CA SER A 241 -15.20 -7.21 -15.52
C SER A 241 -14.14 -6.97 -16.60
N ILE A 242 -13.07 -6.20 -16.35
CA ILE A 242 -12.02 -5.93 -17.34
C ILE A 242 -11.14 -7.18 -17.55
N PHE A 243 -10.94 -7.97 -16.49
CA PHE A 243 -9.93 -9.05 -16.46
C PHE A 243 -10.52 -10.47 -16.44
N LYS A 244 -11.84 -10.61 -16.58
CA LYS A 244 -12.48 -11.91 -16.77
C LYS A 244 -12.18 -12.39 -18.20
N ASN A 245 -11.34 -13.41 -18.33
CA ASN A 245 -11.10 -14.26 -19.53
C ASN A 245 -9.74 -14.16 -20.25
N SER A 246 -8.75 -13.47 -19.71
CA SER A 246 -7.44 -13.35 -20.38
C SER A 246 -6.39 -14.24 -19.70
N ASN A 247 -5.57 -14.91 -20.51
CA ASN A 247 -4.32 -15.57 -20.10
C ASN A 247 -3.30 -14.49 -19.69
N LEU A 248 -3.56 -13.84 -18.55
CA LEU A 248 -2.94 -12.58 -18.18
C LEU A 248 -1.59 -12.79 -17.51
N ASN A 249 -0.53 -12.38 -18.20
CA ASN A 249 0.76 -12.07 -17.60
C ASN A 249 0.93 -10.55 -17.58
N LEU A 250 0.33 -9.87 -16.60
CA LEU A 250 0.62 -8.45 -16.37
C LEU A 250 1.97 -8.35 -15.63
N HIS A 251 2.93 -7.63 -16.20
CA HIS A 251 4.19 -7.38 -15.51
C HIS A 251 4.00 -6.34 -14.39
N THR A 252 4.73 -6.46 -13.29
CA THR A 252 4.59 -5.56 -12.13
C THR A 252 4.88 -4.10 -12.47
N SER A 253 5.67 -3.83 -13.51
CA SER A 253 5.97 -2.48 -14.01
C SER A 253 4.76 -1.77 -14.62
N ALA A 254 3.77 -2.49 -15.15
CA ALA A 254 2.57 -1.87 -15.73
C ALA A 254 1.60 -1.35 -14.65
N VAL A 255 1.65 -1.92 -13.45
CA VAL A 255 0.74 -1.58 -12.34
C VAL A 255 0.73 -0.08 -11.99
N PRO A 256 1.87 0.61 -11.77
CA PRO A 256 1.86 2.05 -11.48
C PRO A 256 1.24 2.88 -12.61
N LEU A 257 1.55 2.57 -13.88
CA LEU A 257 0.96 3.27 -15.02
C LEU A 257 -0.57 3.14 -15.02
N LEU A 258 -1.10 1.93 -14.83
CA LEU A 258 -2.53 1.71 -14.77
C LEU A 258 -3.17 2.56 -13.67
N LEU A 259 -2.65 2.50 -12.45
CA LEU A 259 -3.20 3.24 -11.32
C LEU A 259 -3.15 4.75 -11.52
N LEU A 260 -2.06 5.28 -12.09
CA LEU A 260 -1.93 6.70 -12.39
C LEU A 260 -2.89 7.15 -13.48
N CYS A 261 -3.13 6.32 -14.51
CA CYS A 261 -4.10 6.63 -15.56
C CYS A 261 -5.53 6.73 -15.01
N PHE A 262 -5.94 5.82 -14.13
CA PHE A 262 -7.29 5.86 -13.57
C PHE A 262 -7.49 6.88 -12.45
N GLY A 263 -6.41 7.54 -11.99
CA GLY A 263 -6.45 8.55 -10.94
C GLY A 263 -6.55 9.98 -11.49
N GLU A 264 -7.37 10.81 -10.84
CA GLU A 264 -7.49 12.23 -11.19
C GLU A 264 -6.27 13.05 -10.74
N THR A 265 -5.59 12.60 -9.67
CA THR A 265 -4.69 13.42 -8.83
C THR A 265 -3.21 13.49 -9.26
N SER A 266 -2.83 13.06 -10.47
CA SER A 266 -1.42 12.88 -10.85
C SER A 266 -0.57 14.17 -10.81
N ALA A 267 -1.12 15.33 -11.16
CA ALA A 267 -0.38 16.60 -11.19
C ALA A 267 -0.05 17.13 -9.78
N ALA A 268 -0.92 16.93 -8.80
CA ALA A 268 -0.68 17.44 -7.46
C ALA A 268 0.45 16.68 -6.72
N ILE A 269 0.71 15.43 -7.14
CA ILE A 269 1.76 14.59 -6.58
C ILE A 269 3.05 14.59 -7.40
N SER A 270 3.10 15.27 -8.56
CA SER A 270 4.28 15.31 -9.43
C SER A 270 5.46 16.09 -8.82
N THR A 271 5.17 16.91 -7.81
CA THR A 271 6.16 17.66 -7.04
C THR A 271 6.94 16.81 -6.02
N VAL A 272 6.49 15.58 -5.75
CA VAL A 272 7.13 14.68 -4.80
C VAL A 272 7.87 13.56 -5.52
N ASN A 273 9.08 13.24 -5.05
CA ASN A 273 9.78 12.06 -5.54
C ASN A 273 9.12 10.80 -4.99
N LEU A 274 8.59 9.95 -5.87
CA LEU A 274 7.79 8.79 -5.50
C LEU A 274 8.40 7.51 -6.08
N LYS A 275 8.51 6.52 -5.22
CA LYS A 275 8.83 5.13 -5.57
C LYS A 275 7.55 4.30 -5.50
N SER A 276 7.28 3.52 -6.52
CA SER A 276 6.22 2.52 -6.52
C SER A 276 6.75 1.21 -5.97
N ILE A 277 6.00 0.61 -5.05
CA ILE A 277 6.26 -0.72 -4.51
C ILE A 277 5.11 -1.62 -4.94
N VAL A 278 5.41 -2.67 -5.69
CA VAL A 278 4.43 -3.63 -6.23
C VAL A 278 4.78 -5.01 -5.77
N TYR A 279 3.82 -5.72 -5.17
CA TYR A 279 3.98 -7.12 -4.83
C TYR A 279 2.83 -7.94 -5.37
N THR A 280 3.16 -9.17 -5.72
CA THR A 280 2.23 -10.09 -6.37
C THR A 280 1.96 -11.27 -5.45
N PHE A 281 0.69 -11.46 -5.11
CA PHE A 281 0.19 -12.72 -4.57
C PHE A 281 -0.30 -13.59 -5.72
N THR A 282 0.08 -14.86 -5.70
CA THR A 282 -0.62 -15.87 -6.50
C THR A 282 -1.36 -16.80 -5.56
N ASN A 283 -2.63 -17.02 -5.86
CA ASN A 283 -3.40 -18.13 -5.33
C ASN A 283 -3.44 -19.23 -6.37
N GLU A 284 -2.84 -20.36 -6.04
CA GLU A 284 -2.99 -21.59 -6.79
C GLU A 284 -3.93 -22.51 -6.03
N LYS A 285 -4.95 -23.01 -6.72
CA LYS A 285 -5.83 -24.04 -6.19
C LYS A 285 -5.10 -25.39 -6.26
N LYS A 286 -4.74 -25.96 -5.10
CA LYS A 286 -4.26 -27.36 -5.01
C LYS A 286 -5.24 -28.14 -4.13
N GLY A 287 -6.19 -28.83 -4.77
CA GLY A 287 -7.28 -29.52 -4.08
C GLY A 287 -8.32 -28.55 -3.48
N PRO A 288 -8.82 -28.78 -2.25
CA PRO A 288 -9.75 -27.86 -1.56
C PRO A 288 -9.06 -26.63 -0.96
N THR A 289 -7.72 -26.60 -0.96
CA THR A 289 -6.92 -25.53 -0.32
C THR A 289 -6.27 -24.62 -1.35
N TRP A 290 -6.35 -23.31 -1.15
CA TRP A 290 -5.57 -22.32 -1.87
C TRP A 290 -4.27 -22.05 -1.12
N ARG A 291 -3.15 -22.01 -1.84
CA ARG A 291 -1.87 -21.57 -1.28
C ARG A 291 -1.58 -20.16 -1.75
N THR A 292 -1.57 -19.22 -0.81
CA THR A 292 -1.15 -17.83 -1.06
C THR A 292 0.32 -17.68 -0.73
N ALA A 293 1.09 -17.21 -1.72
CA ALA A 293 2.49 -16.83 -1.54
C ALA A 293 2.74 -15.48 -2.23
N ILE A 294 3.62 -14.67 -1.63
CA ILE A 294 4.20 -13.52 -2.31
C ILE A 294 5.21 -14.09 -3.30
N ARG A 295 4.97 -13.88 -4.60
CA ARG A 295 5.82 -14.41 -5.67
C ARG A 295 6.87 -13.42 -6.13
N ASN A 296 6.52 -12.14 -6.11
CA ASN A 296 7.37 -11.08 -6.61
C ASN A 296 7.17 -9.82 -5.77
N ILE A 297 8.26 -9.10 -5.52
CA ILE A 297 8.28 -7.74 -5.02
C ILE A 297 9.16 -6.95 -5.98
N ALA A 298 8.61 -5.90 -6.56
CA ALA A 298 9.31 -5.02 -7.46
C ALA A 298 9.14 -3.57 -7.01
N THR A 299 10.18 -2.77 -7.21
CA THR A 299 10.15 -1.35 -6.90
C THR A 299 10.59 -0.52 -8.09
N TYR A 300 9.88 0.56 -8.36
CA TYR A 300 10.10 1.39 -9.54
C TYR A 300 10.14 2.87 -9.16
N GLN A 301 11.06 3.62 -9.76
CA GLN A 301 11.00 5.10 -9.74
C GLN A 301 9.92 5.55 -10.72
N VAL A 302 8.92 6.29 -10.25
CA VAL A 302 7.70 6.56 -11.06
C VAL A 302 7.53 8.01 -11.46
N ASN A 303 8.49 8.89 -11.17
CA ASN A 303 8.38 10.31 -11.51
C ASN A 303 8.22 10.56 -13.01
N SER A 304 8.96 9.84 -13.87
CA SER A 304 8.76 9.91 -15.32
C SER A 304 7.38 9.40 -15.74
N LEU A 305 6.84 8.36 -15.09
CA LEU A 305 5.46 7.91 -15.35
C LEU A 305 4.41 8.94 -14.93
N ILE A 306 4.59 9.61 -13.79
CA ILE A 306 3.69 10.66 -13.33
C ILE A 306 3.69 11.82 -14.34
N LYS A 307 4.88 12.26 -14.78
CA LYS A 307 5.02 13.29 -15.83
C LYS A 307 4.38 12.85 -17.14
N PHE A 308 4.56 11.60 -17.56
CA PHE A 308 3.91 11.07 -18.76
C PHE A 308 2.39 11.19 -18.69
N VAL A 309 1.79 10.78 -17.58
CA VAL A 309 0.33 10.87 -17.40
C VAL A 309 -0.13 12.32 -17.36
N GLU A 310 0.62 13.21 -16.69
CA GLU A 310 0.35 14.64 -16.66
C GLU A 310 0.41 15.28 -18.05
N TYR A 311 1.52 15.12 -18.77
CA TYR A 311 1.69 15.63 -20.13
C TYR A 311 0.67 15.02 -21.10
N SER A 312 0.34 13.74 -20.93
CA SER A 312 -0.69 13.10 -21.76
C SER A 312 -2.05 13.75 -21.54
N LYS A 313 -2.44 14.05 -20.29
CA LYS A 313 -3.70 14.76 -19.99
C LYS A 313 -3.74 16.17 -20.62
N ILE A 314 -2.59 16.82 -20.78
CA ILE A 314 -2.49 18.15 -21.43
C ILE A 314 -2.57 18.02 -22.96
N TYR A 315 -1.87 17.03 -23.53
CA TYR A 315 -1.71 16.92 -24.98
C TYR A 315 -2.74 16.03 -25.69
N SER A 316 -3.45 15.15 -24.98
CA SER A 316 -4.42 14.22 -25.57
C SER A 316 -5.52 13.80 -24.58
N ASP A 317 -6.77 13.79 -25.06
CA ASP A 317 -7.92 13.27 -24.31
C ASP A 317 -8.07 11.74 -24.44
N LYS A 318 -7.18 11.07 -25.20
CA LYS A 318 -7.35 9.67 -25.60
C LYS A 318 -6.64 8.66 -24.72
N LEU A 319 -5.78 9.08 -23.78
CA LEU A 319 -4.96 8.17 -22.98
C LEU A 319 -5.81 7.07 -22.31
N LEU A 320 -6.91 7.43 -21.63
CA LEU A 320 -7.74 6.44 -20.94
C LEU A 320 -8.39 5.43 -21.91
N ARG A 321 -8.83 5.91 -23.08
CA ARG A 321 -9.41 5.05 -24.12
C ARG A 321 -8.37 4.12 -24.72
N LEU A 322 -7.13 4.60 -24.90
CA LEU A 322 -6.00 3.79 -25.33
C LEU A 322 -5.73 2.67 -24.32
N ILE A 323 -5.59 3.01 -23.04
CA ILE A 323 -5.36 2.03 -21.97
C ILE A 323 -6.51 1.00 -21.90
N ASP A 324 -7.77 1.43 -21.96
CA ASP A 324 -8.93 0.50 -21.94
C ASP A 324 -8.92 -0.48 -23.12
N VAL A 325 -8.54 -0.02 -24.34
CA VAL A 325 -8.41 -0.91 -25.51
C VAL A 325 -7.28 -1.92 -25.33
N LEU A 326 -6.13 -1.48 -24.83
CA LEU A 326 -4.99 -2.37 -24.58
C LEU A 326 -5.31 -3.39 -23.48
N LEU A 327 -6.04 -2.98 -22.43
CA LEU A 327 -6.44 -3.87 -21.35
C LEU A 327 -7.45 -4.95 -21.78
N ARG A 328 -8.27 -4.66 -22.80
CA ARG A 328 -9.32 -5.57 -23.31
C ARG A 328 -8.86 -6.44 -24.46
N ASP A 329 -7.61 -6.30 -24.88
CA ASP A 329 -7.04 -7.13 -25.94
C ASP A 329 -7.03 -8.61 -25.53
N ARG A 330 -7.53 -9.47 -26.42
CA ARG A 330 -7.71 -10.91 -26.13
C ARG A 330 -6.41 -11.70 -26.25
N ASP A 331 -5.46 -11.20 -27.04
CA ASP A 331 -4.24 -11.93 -27.40
C ASP A 331 -3.09 -11.70 -26.40
N SER A 332 -3.35 -11.01 -25.28
CA SER A 332 -2.35 -10.52 -24.30
C SER A 332 -1.33 -9.51 -24.84
N ASP A 333 -1.30 -9.28 -26.16
CA ASP A 333 -0.44 -8.30 -26.83
C ASP A 333 -0.63 -6.90 -26.26
N GLY A 334 -1.88 -6.53 -25.91
CA GLY A 334 -2.17 -5.25 -25.27
C GLY A 334 -1.53 -5.07 -23.90
N MET A 335 -1.47 -6.14 -23.08
CA MET A 335 -0.81 -6.12 -21.77
C MET A 335 0.70 -6.06 -21.89
N LEU A 336 1.26 -6.76 -22.88
CA LEU A 336 2.68 -6.66 -23.21
C LEU A 336 3.02 -5.22 -23.60
N ALA A 337 2.26 -4.64 -24.52
CA ALA A 337 2.46 -3.25 -24.96
C ALA A 337 2.41 -2.25 -23.81
N LEU A 338 1.47 -2.42 -22.85
CA LEU A 338 1.40 -1.62 -21.63
C LEU A 338 2.63 -1.81 -20.72
N SER A 339 3.11 -3.03 -20.59
CA SER A 339 4.29 -3.36 -19.79
C SER A 339 5.55 -2.76 -20.40
N THR A 340 5.73 -2.88 -21.71
CA THR A 340 6.85 -2.31 -22.48
C THR A 340 6.82 -0.78 -22.41
N LEU A 341 5.66 -0.15 -22.60
CA LEU A 341 5.50 1.31 -22.48
C LEU A 341 5.89 1.78 -21.07
N SER A 342 5.38 1.09 -20.05
CA SER A 342 5.67 1.47 -18.66
C SER A 342 7.16 1.35 -18.34
N GLN A 343 7.80 0.25 -18.77
CA GLN A 343 9.25 0.05 -18.59
C GLN A 343 10.05 1.12 -19.31
N ALA A 344 9.73 1.41 -20.57
CA ALA A 344 10.42 2.42 -21.35
C ALA A 344 10.39 3.79 -20.66
N ILE A 345 9.24 4.17 -20.08
CA ILE A 345 9.10 5.44 -19.36
C ILE A 345 9.82 5.41 -18.01
N ILE A 346 9.69 4.33 -17.23
CA ILE A 346 10.37 4.16 -15.93
C ILE A 346 11.89 4.23 -16.10
N TYR A 347 12.42 3.54 -17.10
CA TYR A 347 13.87 3.44 -17.35
C TYR A 347 14.41 4.52 -18.30
N GLN A 348 13.54 5.41 -18.79
CA GLN A 348 13.88 6.49 -19.71
C GLN A 348 14.57 5.99 -21.00
N ASP A 349 14.17 4.80 -21.47
CA ASP A 349 14.74 4.14 -22.63
C ASP A 349 13.96 4.51 -23.90
N LYS A 350 14.60 5.33 -24.75
CA LYS A 350 14.03 5.80 -26.02
C LYS A 350 13.80 4.68 -27.02
N ASP A 351 14.69 3.69 -27.08
CA ASP A 351 14.58 2.57 -28.03
C ASP A 351 13.46 1.62 -27.62
N GLN A 352 13.34 1.35 -26.32
CA GLN A 352 12.21 0.62 -25.78
C GLN A 352 10.90 1.38 -25.98
N LEU A 353 10.91 2.72 -25.92
CA LEU A 353 9.73 3.54 -26.17
C LEU A 353 9.24 3.43 -27.62
N TYR A 354 10.14 3.46 -28.60
CA TYR A 354 9.77 3.20 -30.00
C TYR A 354 9.19 1.79 -30.18
N SER A 355 9.76 0.80 -29.49
CA SER A 355 9.27 -0.58 -29.51
C SER A 355 7.85 -0.67 -28.92
N ALA A 356 7.61 -0.01 -27.78
CA ALA A 356 6.29 0.08 -27.17
C ALA A 356 5.26 0.69 -28.13
N PHE A 357 5.58 1.78 -28.83
CA PHE A 357 4.65 2.38 -29.79
C PHE A 357 4.32 1.48 -30.97
N ARG A 358 5.29 0.69 -31.45
CA ARG A 358 5.04 -0.31 -32.51
C ARG A 358 4.09 -1.41 -32.00
N GLU A 359 4.30 -1.90 -30.78
CA GLU A 359 3.43 -2.90 -30.16
C GLU A 359 2.01 -2.36 -29.97
N ILE A 360 1.87 -1.15 -29.44
CA ILE A 360 0.58 -0.47 -29.28
C ILE A 360 -0.12 -0.33 -30.63
N ARG A 361 0.58 0.16 -31.65
CA ARG A 361 -0.01 0.36 -32.98
C ARG A 361 -0.49 -0.96 -33.59
N ARG A 362 0.27 -2.05 -33.43
CA ARG A 362 -0.14 -3.40 -33.86
C ARG A 362 -1.47 -3.82 -33.21
N VAL A 363 -1.61 -3.62 -31.90
CA VAL A 363 -2.86 -3.94 -31.17
C VAL A 363 -4.01 -3.04 -31.64
N LEU A 364 -3.76 -1.74 -31.85
CA LEU A 364 -4.79 -0.82 -32.31
C LEU A 364 -5.24 -1.09 -33.75
N SER A 365 -4.34 -1.47 -34.66
CA SER A 365 -4.65 -1.86 -36.04
C SER A 365 -5.58 -3.08 -36.08
N LYS A 366 -5.30 -4.11 -35.26
CA LYS A 366 -6.19 -5.28 -35.11
C LYS A 366 -7.62 -4.86 -34.72
N ASN A 367 -7.74 -3.84 -33.86
CA ASN A 367 -9.01 -3.36 -33.32
C ASN A 367 -9.63 -2.21 -34.13
N LYS A 368 -9.01 -1.77 -35.25
CA LYS A 368 -9.42 -0.61 -36.06
C LYS A 368 -9.54 0.69 -35.25
N ARG A 369 -8.62 0.92 -34.32
CA ARG A 369 -8.60 2.07 -33.38
C ARG A 369 -7.26 2.81 -33.34
N GLU A 370 -6.57 2.87 -34.48
CA GLU A 370 -5.23 3.45 -34.60
C GLU A 370 -5.17 4.93 -34.20
N ASN A 371 -6.28 5.65 -34.36
CA ASN A 371 -6.44 7.05 -33.97
C ASN A 371 -6.32 7.32 -32.45
N LEU A 372 -6.31 6.27 -31.61
CA LEU A 372 -6.11 6.38 -30.17
C LEU A 372 -4.66 6.65 -29.78
N LEU A 373 -3.67 6.19 -30.57
CA LEU A 373 -2.28 6.57 -30.39
C LEU A 373 -1.99 7.80 -31.25
N ASP A 374 -2.26 8.98 -30.71
CA ASP A 374 -2.03 10.24 -31.40
C ASP A 374 -0.67 10.88 -31.05
N GLN A 375 -0.37 11.98 -31.75
CA GLN A 375 0.88 12.74 -31.55
C GLN A 375 0.98 13.33 -30.14
N GLY A 376 -0.14 13.59 -29.47
CA GLY A 376 -0.15 14.13 -28.10
C GLY A 376 0.40 13.12 -27.09
N ILE A 377 -0.04 11.87 -27.17
CA ILE A 377 0.48 10.78 -26.32
C ILE A 377 1.95 10.49 -26.63
N ILE A 378 2.34 10.48 -27.91
CA ILE A 378 3.74 10.27 -28.32
C ILE A 378 4.63 11.38 -27.77
N LYS A 379 4.22 12.64 -27.95
CA LYS A 379 4.92 13.82 -27.43
C LYS A 379 5.07 13.75 -25.91
N ALA A 380 3.98 13.45 -25.20
CA ALA A 380 3.99 13.31 -23.73
C ALA A 380 5.02 12.28 -23.24
N ALA A 381 5.14 11.14 -23.94
CA ALA A 381 6.10 10.12 -23.55
C ALA A 381 7.54 10.58 -23.74
N PHE A 382 7.89 11.18 -24.89
CA PHE A 382 9.24 11.68 -25.13
C PHE A 382 9.63 12.82 -24.19
N GLU A 383 8.70 13.72 -23.86
CA GLU A 383 8.97 14.81 -22.90
C GLU A 383 9.08 14.30 -21.46
N SER A 384 8.45 13.18 -21.11
CA SER A 384 8.52 12.61 -19.75
C SER A 384 9.85 11.92 -19.42
N ILE A 385 10.63 11.58 -20.46
CA ILE A 385 11.93 10.91 -20.37
C ILE A 385 13.09 11.81 -20.83
N ALA A 386 12.80 13.06 -21.17
CA ALA A 386 13.78 14.10 -21.44
C ALA A 386 14.20 14.78 -20.13
#